data_AF-A0AAW1STZ5-F1
#
_entry.id   AF-A0AAW1STZ5-F1
#
_cell.length_a   1.000
_cell.length_b   1.000
_cell.length_c   1.000
_cell.angle_alpha   90.00
_cell.angle_beta   90.00
_cell.angle_gamma   90.00
#
_symmetry.space_group_name_H-M   'P 1'
#
loop_
_entity.id
_entity.type
_entity.pdbx_description
1 polymer ?
#
loop_
_entity_poly.entity_id
_entity_poly.type
_entity_poly.pdbx_seq_one_letter_code
_entity_poly.pdbx_strand_id
1 'polypeptide(L)'
;MSEDGTGRYQTASSGWPLNASSRDLPPIQQLPLQDPKMMREVNKAAAMIDMMMDEIGQKLVIDGAVEAFLGRDPGEALKQEVVDSIVRDHLEELGEVFLYVLDAFSAAASEKGDPETAGLMGRIKAAVLQQISARLPIEMQVLNAVLLCKSSGDRVEVVRKAAEGKEAGLPKCEPHRLQLAVSQLLDDMEEKEAIPDRKLLARLCLVREELQNELLNQAFGQGQGAKAAQELEENMRLLNQLLPTYVAAFVKDLISVGSSERRSSLIKAAFVEDPSMDSRAKVETDPRAWVRPGRFLACVQLTQQELQRRSDKSGTPPPASVMERLEAIRRESLLTLQDIAGEHDANG
;
A
#
# COMPACT_ATOMS: atom_id res chain seq x y z
N MET A 1 -19.41 -64.98 39.83
CA MET A 1 -18.52 -65.63 38.85
C MET A 1 -19.23 -65.48 37.50
N SER A 2 -18.87 -64.61 36.58
CA SER A 2 -17.70 -63.75 36.33
C SER A 2 -18.20 -62.60 35.42
N GLU A 3 -17.94 -61.31 35.65
CA GLU A 3 -16.71 -60.55 35.29
C GLU A 3 -16.08 -60.91 33.93
N ASP A 4 -16.27 -60.01 32.95
CA ASP A 4 -15.28 -59.47 31.99
C ASP A 4 -16.05 -58.58 30.98
N GLY A 5 -15.87 -57.26 30.84
CA GLY A 5 -14.82 -56.39 31.33
C GLY A 5 -13.62 -56.33 30.38
N THR A 6 -13.72 -55.64 29.23
CA THR A 6 -12.67 -54.78 28.61
C THR A 6 -13.01 -54.44 27.15
N GLY A 7 -13.74 -53.35 26.96
CA GLY A 7 -13.75 -52.63 25.68
C GLY A 7 -12.40 -51.92 25.52
N ARG A 8 -11.54 -52.42 24.64
CA ARG A 8 -10.30 -51.75 24.26
C ARG A 8 -10.64 -50.50 23.46
N TYR A 9 -10.47 -49.33 24.05
CA TYR A 9 -10.23 -48.09 23.33
C TYR A 9 -8.91 -48.25 22.58
N GLN A 10 -8.97 -48.44 21.27
CA GLN A 10 -7.82 -48.24 20.40
C GLN A 10 -7.54 -46.75 20.36
N THR A 11 -6.52 -46.31 21.08
CA THR A 11 -5.87 -45.02 20.84
C THR A 11 -5.24 -45.08 19.45
N ALA A 12 -5.92 -44.56 18.44
CA ALA A 12 -5.31 -44.28 17.16
C ALA A 12 -4.27 -43.18 17.39
N SER A 13 -3.00 -43.57 17.50
CA SER A 13 -1.89 -42.63 17.38
C SER A 13 -1.89 -42.10 15.95
N SER A 14 -2.52 -40.95 15.72
CA SER A 14 -2.36 -40.18 14.49
C SER A 14 -1.00 -39.50 14.52
N GLY A 15 0.06 -40.30 14.33
CA GLY A 15 1.35 -39.78 13.91
C GLY A 15 1.19 -39.19 12.52
N TRP A 16 1.38 -37.88 12.41
CA TRP A 16 1.42 -37.16 11.13
C TRP A 16 2.47 -37.79 10.22
N PRO A 17 2.19 -38.00 8.91
CA PRO A 17 3.14 -38.61 8.01
C PRO A 17 4.09 -37.53 7.48
N LEU A 18 5.01 -37.06 8.32
CA LEU A 18 6.16 -36.26 7.87
C LEU A 18 7.44 -37.01 8.21
N ASN A 19 7.58 -38.19 7.60
CA ASN A 19 8.91 -38.72 7.28
C ASN A 19 9.31 -38.23 5.88
N ALA A 20 9.10 -36.94 5.62
CA ALA A 20 9.71 -36.27 4.49
C ALA A 20 11.06 -35.77 4.98
N SER A 21 12.09 -36.56 4.71
CA SER A 21 13.46 -36.05 4.66
C SER A 21 13.45 -34.71 3.90
N SER A 22 14.35 -33.81 4.27
CA SER A 22 14.80 -32.54 3.65
C SER A 22 14.93 -32.48 2.10
N ARG A 23 14.16 -33.25 1.33
CA ARG A 23 14.31 -33.55 -0.10
C ARG A 23 13.05 -33.31 -0.93
N ASP A 24 11.86 -33.19 -0.33
CA ASP A 24 10.62 -32.96 -1.08
C ASP A 24 10.08 -31.53 -0.88
N LEU A 25 11.00 -30.54 -0.96
CA LEU A 25 10.61 -29.17 -1.25
C LEU A 25 9.89 -29.17 -2.61
N PRO A 26 8.71 -28.55 -2.77
CA PRO A 26 8.15 -28.32 -4.10
C PRO A 26 9.20 -27.56 -4.93
N PRO A 27 9.28 -27.81 -6.25
CA PRO A 27 10.22 -27.10 -7.09
C PRO A 27 9.86 -25.61 -7.06
N ILE A 28 10.63 -24.82 -6.30
CA ILE A 28 10.57 -23.35 -6.31
C ILE A 28 11.12 -22.91 -7.66
N GLN A 29 10.30 -23.03 -8.70
CA GLN A 29 10.75 -23.04 -10.10
C GLN A 29 11.12 -21.65 -10.65
N GLN A 30 11.17 -20.60 -9.83
CA GLN A 30 11.42 -19.23 -10.32
C GLN A 30 12.26 -18.33 -9.37
N LEU A 31 13.07 -18.90 -8.48
CA LEU A 31 14.14 -18.12 -7.85
C LEU A 31 15.43 -18.31 -8.67
N PRO A 32 16.25 -17.27 -8.89
CA PRO A 32 17.63 -17.45 -9.31
C PRO A 32 18.41 -18.06 -8.13
N LEU A 33 18.18 -19.36 -7.85
CA LEU A 33 18.76 -20.14 -6.74
C LEU A 33 20.26 -20.41 -6.91
N GLN A 34 20.97 -19.56 -7.65
CA GLN A 34 22.41 -19.65 -7.84
C GLN A 34 23.20 -19.04 -6.67
N ASP A 35 22.57 -18.21 -5.84
CA ASP A 35 23.21 -17.62 -4.66
C ASP A 35 23.10 -18.54 -3.43
N PRO A 36 24.22 -19.06 -2.89
CA PRO A 36 24.22 -19.89 -1.68
C PRO A 36 23.69 -19.17 -0.44
N LYS A 37 23.70 -17.83 -0.40
CA LYS A 37 23.10 -17.05 0.67
C LYS A 37 21.57 -17.12 0.61
N MET A 38 20.99 -16.95 -0.57
CA MET A 38 19.54 -17.04 -0.78
C MET A 38 19.00 -18.42 -0.43
N MET A 39 19.73 -19.50 -0.78
CA MET A 39 19.36 -20.87 -0.38
C MET A 39 19.30 -21.07 1.14
N ARG A 40 20.20 -20.42 1.90
CA ARG A 40 20.16 -20.49 3.37
C ARG A 40 18.94 -19.78 3.94
N GLU A 41 18.61 -18.61 3.42
CA GLU A 41 17.41 -17.86 3.84
C GLU A 41 16.12 -18.63 3.52
N VAL A 42 16.05 -19.26 2.34
CA VAL A 42 14.91 -20.13 1.97
C VAL A 42 14.78 -21.31 2.93
N ASN A 43 15.88 -22.00 3.24
CA ASN A 43 15.86 -23.13 4.19
C ASN A 43 15.48 -22.68 5.61
N LYS A 44 15.96 -21.52 6.04
CA LYS A 44 15.60 -20.95 7.35
C LYS A 44 14.10 -20.62 7.41
N ALA A 45 13.56 -20.02 6.35
CA ALA A 45 12.13 -19.72 6.24
C ALA A 45 11.29 -21.01 6.23
N ALA A 46 11.71 -22.05 5.49
CA ALA A 46 11.01 -23.33 5.47
C ALA A 46 10.97 -23.97 6.86
N ALA A 47 12.10 -24.03 7.56
CA ALA A 47 12.16 -24.56 8.92
C ALA A 47 11.29 -23.77 9.92
N MET A 48 11.20 -22.44 9.74
CA MET A 48 10.31 -21.59 10.55
C MET A 48 8.84 -21.90 10.28
N ILE A 49 8.45 -22.13 9.02
CA ILE A 49 7.07 -22.49 8.67
C ILE A 49 6.71 -23.84 9.29
N ASP A 50 7.57 -24.85 9.16
CA ASP A 50 7.33 -26.18 9.74
C ASP A 50 7.17 -26.10 11.26
N MET A 51 8.05 -25.34 11.93
CA MET A 51 7.98 -25.11 13.37
C MET A 51 6.66 -24.43 13.79
N MET A 52 6.26 -23.36 13.10
CA MET A 52 5.00 -22.67 13.38
C MET A 52 3.80 -23.58 13.19
N MET A 53 3.78 -24.37 12.12
CA MET A 53 2.69 -25.30 11.81
C MET A 53 2.56 -26.38 12.89
N ASP A 54 3.68 -26.95 13.35
CA ASP A 54 3.71 -27.93 14.44
C ASP A 54 3.23 -27.32 15.76
N GLU A 55 3.68 -26.11 16.09
CA GLU A 55 3.29 -25.41 17.31
C GLU A 55 1.80 -25.05 17.31
N ILE A 56 1.27 -24.59 16.15
CA ILE A 56 -0.16 -24.33 15.97
C ILE A 56 -0.95 -25.63 16.16
N GLY A 57 -0.53 -26.72 15.52
CA GLY A 57 -1.18 -28.02 15.64
C GLY A 57 -1.25 -28.50 17.09
N GLN A 58 -0.14 -28.40 17.83
CA GLN A 58 -0.10 -28.78 19.25
C GLN A 58 -1.01 -27.91 20.11
N LYS A 59 -0.95 -26.59 19.93
CA LYS A 59 -1.73 -25.64 20.73
C LYS A 59 -3.24 -25.76 20.46
N LEU A 60 -3.65 -25.99 19.21
CA LEU A 60 -5.05 -26.25 18.87
C LEU A 60 -5.59 -27.53 19.50
N VAL A 61 -4.78 -28.58 19.59
CA VAL A 61 -5.20 -29.84 20.25
C VAL A 61 -5.40 -29.61 21.75
N ILE A 62 -4.50 -28.88 22.40
CA ILE A 62 -4.57 -28.59 23.83
C ILE A 62 -5.75 -27.67 24.13
N ASP A 63 -5.81 -26.51 23.47
CA ASP A 63 -6.82 -25.48 23.73
C ASP A 63 -8.21 -25.96 23.29
N GLY A 64 -8.29 -26.72 22.19
CA GLY A 64 -9.53 -27.36 21.74
C GLY A 64 -10.07 -28.38 22.74
N ALA A 65 -9.20 -29.16 23.39
CA ALA A 65 -9.59 -30.09 24.45
C ALA A 65 -10.10 -29.35 25.71
N VAL A 66 -9.50 -28.21 26.04
CA VAL A 66 -9.94 -27.34 27.15
C VAL A 66 -11.31 -26.74 26.84
N GLU A 67 -11.52 -26.17 25.65
CA GLU A 67 -12.81 -25.61 25.26
C GLU A 67 -13.92 -26.67 25.23
N ALA A 68 -13.63 -27.87 24.70
CA ALA A 68 -14.54 -29.00 24.73
C ALA A 68 -14.89 -29.43 26.18
N PHE A 69 -13.92 -29.41 27.10
CA PHE A 69 -14.15 -29.67 28.52
C PHE A 69 -15.03 -28.59 29.18
N LEU A 70 -14.90 -27.33 28.75
CA LEU A 70 -15.73 -26.21 29.19
C LEU A 70 -17.12 -26.17 28.51
N GLY A 71 -17.42 -27.14 27.64
CA GLY A 71 -18.70 -27.21 26.91
C GLY A 71 -18.86 -26.14 25.83
N ARG A 72 -17.75 -25.58 25.34
CA ARG A 72 -17.70 -24.62 24.24
C ARG A 72 -17.22 -25.32 22.98
N ASP A 73 -17.75 -24.89 21.83
CA ASP A 73 -17.28 -25.38 20.54
C ASP A 73 -15.99 -24.63 20.16
N PRO A 74 -14.83 -25.31 19.99
CA PRO A 74 -13.60 -24.69 19.53
C PRO A 74 -13.78 -24.24 18.07
N GLY A 75 -14.38 -23.07 17.91
CA GLY A 75 -14.69 -22.49 16.61
C GLY A 75 -13.49 -21.82 15.95
N GLU A 76 -13.77 -21.17 14.84
CA GLU A 76 -12.80 -20.45 14.02
C GLU A 76 -12.07 -19.32 14.77
N ALA A 77 -12.66 -18.78 15.83
CA ALA A 77 -12.04 -17.75 16.66
C ALA A 77 -10.81 -18.28 17.42
N LEU A 78 -10.88 -19.48 17.99
CA LEU A 78 -9.76 -20.10 18.70
C LEU A 78 -8.60 -20.37 17.73
N LYS A 79 -8.92 -20.86 16.53
CA LYS A 79 -7.92 -21.08 15.48
C LYS A 79 -7.17 -19.80 15.13
N GLN A 80 -7.90 -18.69 14.99
CA GLN A 80 -7.28 -17.41 14.70
C GLN A 80 -6.44 -16.89 15.88
N GLU A 81 -6.92 -17.01 17.11
CA GLU A 81 -6.19 -16.57 18.30
C GLU A 81 -4.86 -17.33 18.49
N VAL A 82 -4.88 -18.65 18.28
CA VAL A 82 -3.67 -19.48 18.35
C VAL A 82 -2.66 -19.08 17.27
N VAL A 83 -3.11 -18.86 16.04
CA VAL A 83 -2.25 -18.38 14.94
C VAL A 83 -1.67 -17.00 15.27
N ASP A 84 -2.50 -16.06 15.74
CA ASP A 84 -2.08 -14.70 16.09
C ASP A 84 -1.07 -14.70 17.24
N SER A 85 -1.20 -15.62 18.20
CA SER A 85 -0.25 -15.82 19.30
C SER A 85 1.10 -16.29 18.78
N ILE A 86 1.12 -17.39 18.02
CA ILE A 86 2.38 -18.02 17.57
C ILE A 86 3.12 -17.09 16.60
N VAL A 87 2.39 -16.43 15.69
CA VAL A 87 2.99 -15.44 14.79
C VAL A 87 3.60 -14.27 15.56
N ARG A 88 2.97 -13.83 16.66
CA ARG A 88 3.51 -12.75 17.49
C ARG A 88 4.81 -13.14 18.18
N ASP A 89 4.91 -14.39 18.66
CA ASP A 89 6.07 -14.89 19.38
C ASP A 89 7.30 -15.01 18.46
N HIS A 90 7.09 -15.35 17.19
CA HIS A 90 8.17 -15.55 16.20
C HIS A 90 8.37 -14.38 15.23
N LEU A 91 7.64 -13.27 15.37
CA LEU A 91 7.62 -12.19 14.37
C LEU A 91 9.01 -11.61 14.09
N GLU A 92 9.87 -11.54 15.10
CA GLU A 92 11.22 -10.97 15.01
C GLU A 92 12.23 -11.92 14.34
N GLU A 93 11.89 -13.20 14.25
CA GLU A 93 12.74 -14.24 13.66
C GLU A 93 12.48 -14.46 12.17
N LEU A 94 11.39 -13.88 11.65
CA LEU A 94 10.99 -13.99 10.25
C LEU A 94 12.03 -13.32 9.34
N GLY A 95 12.58 -14.11 8.41
CA GLY A 95 13.51 -13.62 7.39
C GLY A 95 12.81 -12.86 6.25
N GLU A 96 13.59 -12.12 5.46
CA GLU A 96 13.10 -11.30 4.34
C GLU A 96 12.31 -12.11 3.29
N VAL A 97 12.65 -13.39 3.11
CA VAL A 97 12.03 -14.29 2.12
C VAL A 97 10.85 -15.10 2.69
N PHE A 98 10.51 -14.93 3.97
CA PHE A 98 9.52 -15.79 4.65
C PHE A 98 8.17 -15.83 3.94
N LEU A 99 7.57 -14.67 3.64
CA LEU A 99 6.27 -14.60 2.98
C LEU A 99 6.28 -15.22 1.58
N TYR A 100 7.40 -15.12 0.87
CA TYR A 100 7.55 -15.74 -0.44
C TYR A 100 7.57 -17.27 -0.35
N VAL A 101 8.33 -17.82 0.60
CA VAL A 101 8.38 -19.27 0.84
C VAL A 101 7.03 -19.79 1.32
N LEU A 102 6.34 -19.04 2.18
CA LEU A 102 5.00 -19.36 2.65
C LEU A 102 3.98 -19.42 1.50
N ASP A 103 4.04 -18.47 0.56
CA ASP A 103 3.20 -18.50 -0.64
C ASP A 103 3.48 -19.71 -1.53
N ALA A 104 4.76 -20.06 -1.70
CA ALA A 104 5.16 -21.25 -2.46
C ALA A 104 4.65 -22.55 -1.82
N PHE A 105 4.71 -22.67 -0.50
CA PHE A 105 4.15 -23.82 0.22
C PHE A 105 2.63 -23.86 0.18
N SER A 106 1.95 -22.72 0.33
CA SER A 106 0.49 -22.64 0.23
C SER A 106 -0.01 -23.07 -1.17
N ALA A 107 0.68 -22.64 -2.23
CA ALA A 107 0.41 -23.08 -3.59
C ALA A 107 0.62 -24.59 -3.77
N ALA A 108 1.74 -25.13 -3.29
CA ALA A 108 2.05 -26.55 -3.38
C ALA A 108 1.05 -27.43 -2.59
N ALA A 109 0.59 -26.99 -1.42
CA ALA A 109 -0.44 -27.67 -0.65
C ALA A 109 -1.78 -27.70 -1.40
N SER A 110 -2.15 -26.57 -2.02
CA SER A 110 -3.36 -26.48 -2.85
C SER A 110 -3.32 -27.42 -4.05
N GLU A 111 -2.18 -27.50 -4.74
CA GLU A 111 -1.98 -28.41 -5.89
C GLU A 111 -2.03 -29.89 -5.50
N LYS A 112 -1.57 -30.22 -4.29
CA LYS A 112 -1.61 -31.59 -3.73
C LYS A 112 -3.00 -31.98 -3.20
N GLY A 113 -3.99 -31.09 -3.26
CA GLY A 113 -5.34 -31.35 -2.77
C GLY A 113 -5.49 -31.28 -1.26
N ASP A 114 -4.62 -30.50 -0.58
CA ASP A 114 -4.70 -30.22 0.85
C ASP A 114 -5.12 -28.76 1.11
N PRO A 115 -6.43 -28.44 1.00
CA PRO A 115 -6.94 -27.09 1.20
C PRO A 115 -6.89 -26.65 2.67
N GLU A 116 -6.79 -27.58 3.62
CA GLU A 116 -6.74 -27.26 5.05
C GLU A 116 -5.37 -26.66 5.41
N THR A 117 -4.29 -27.33 4.99
CA THR A 117 -2.92 -26.81 5.15
C THR A 117 -2.73 -25.49 4.41
N ALA A 118 -3.23 -25.40 3.17
CA ALA A 118 -3.17 -24.16 2.40
C ALA A 118 -3.94 -23.02 3.09
N GLY A 119 -5.11 -23.32 3.67
CA GLY A 119 -5.91 -22.38 4.44
C GLY A 119 -5.20 -21.91 5.72
N LEU A 120 -4.52 -22.82 6.43
CA LEU A 120 -3.74 -22.47 7.62
C LEU A 120 -2.55 -21.57 7.28
N MET A 121 -1.80 -21.89 6.21
CA MET A 121 -0.72 -21.02 5.71
C MET A 121 -1.25 -19.64 5.31
N GLY A 122 -2.45 -19.57 4.72
CA GLY A 122 -3.15 -18.32 4.45
C GLY A 122 -3.43 -17.49 5.70
N ARG A 123 -3.80 -18.14 6.82
CA ARG A 123 -4.00 -17.46 8.12
C ARG A 123 -2.69 -16.98 8.72
N ILE A 124 -1.63 -17.78 8.67
CA ILE A 124 -0.28 -17.37 9.10
C ILE A 124 0.13 -16.12 8.33
N LYS A 125 -0.04 -16.12 7.00
CA LYS A 125 0.25 -14.95 6.16
C LYS A 125 -0.55 -13.73 6.60
N ALA A 126 -1.86 -13.87 6.79
CA ALA A 126 -2.72 -12.78 7.21
C ALA A 126 -2.30 -12.23 8.58
N ALA A 127 -2.02 -13.10 9.55
CA ALA A 127 -1.56 -12.72 10.88
C ALA A 127 -0.20 -12.01 10.84
N VAL A 128 0.77 -12.49 10.04
CA VAL A 128 2.08 -11.83 9.88
C VAL A 128 1.90 -10.42 9.34
N LEU A 129 1.12 -10.27 8.26
CA LEU A 129 0.85 -8.96 7.66
C LEU A 129 0.11 -8.03 8.62
N GLN A 130 -0.81 -8.56 9.42
CA GLN A 130 -1.52 -7.79 10.45
C GLN A 130 -0.57 -7.31 11.55
N GLN A 131 0.30 -8.18 12.07
CA GLN A 131 1.27 -7.81 13.11
C GLN A 131 2.30 -6.79 12.61
N ILE A 132 2.79 -6.95 11.37
CA ILE A 132 3.66 -5.95 10.73
C ILE A 132 2.91 -4.61 10.57
N SER A 133 1.67 -4.66 10.08
CA SER A 133 0.85 -3.47 9.87
C SER A 133 0.57 -2.74 11.19
N ALA A 134 0.32 -3.47 12.28
CA ALA A 134 0.09 -2.90 13.60
C ALA A 134 1.31 -2.16 14.18
N ARG A 135 2.53 -2.47 13.71
CA ARG A 135 3.77 -1.78 14.10
C ARG A 135 4.05 -0.52 13.28
N LEU A 136 3.32 -0.28 12.18
CA LEU A 136 3.48 0.92 11.37
C LEU A 136 3.03 2.17 12.15
N PRO A 137 3.60 3.35 11.87
CA PRO A 137 3.04 4.62 12.33
C PRO A 137 1.55 4.74 11.95
N ILE A 138 0.76 5.44 12.77
CA ILE A 138 -0.69 5.58 12.58
C ILE A 138 -1.04 6.07 11.17
N GLU A 139 -0.29 7.05 10.66
CA GLU A 139 -0.47 7.61 9.32
C GLU A 139 -0.27 6.54 8.24
N MET A 140 0.71 5.66 8.42
CA MET A 140 1.01 4.59 7.48
C MET A 140 -0.01 3.46 7.56
N GLN A 141 -0.59 3.19 8.74
CA GLN A 141 -1.71 2.25 8.87
C GLN A 141 -2.94 2.76 8.11
N VAL A 142 -3.28 4.03 8.29
CA VAL A 142 -4.42 4.65 7.58
C VAL A 142 -4.13 4.73 6.08
N LEU A 143 -2.92 5.12 5.69
CA LEU A 143 -2.52 5.14 4.28
C LEU A 143 -2.62 3.76 3.64
N ASN A 144 -2.21 2.70 4.32
CA ASN A 144 -2.35 1.32 3.82
C ASN A 144 -3.83 0.97 3.58
N ALA A 145 -4.71 1.30 4.52
CA ALA A 145 -6.15 1.09 4.34
C ALA A 145 -6.70 1.87 3.14
N VAL A 146 -6.28 3.13 2.95
CA VAL A 146 -6.66 3.96 1.80
C VAL A 146 -6.15 3.38 0.48
N LEU A 147 -4.91 2.87 0.43
CA LEU A 147 -4.31 2.30 -0.78
C LEU A 147 -4.93 0.97 -1.23
N LEU A 148 -5.64 0.29 -0.32
CA LEU A 148 -6.41 -0.93 -0.63
C LEU A 148 -7.77 -0.62 -1.28
N CYS A 149 -8.28 0.60 -1.13
CA CYS A 149 -9.51 1.05 -1.78
C CYS A 149 -9.29 1.25 -3.29
N LYS A 150 -10.27 0.81 -4.08
CA LYS A 150 -10.21 0.89 -5.55
C LYS A 150 -10.85 2.15 -6.13
N SER A 151 -11.73 2.80 -5.36
CA SER A 151 -12.46 3.99 -5.80
C SER A 151 -12.08 5.20 -4.97
N SER A 152 -12.16 6.38 -5.59
CA SER A 152 -11.94 7.67 -4.92
C SER A 152 -12.92 7.90 -3.77
N GLY A 153 -14.19 7.51 -3.95
CA GLY A 153 -15.22 7.65 -2.93
C GLY A 153 -14.93 6.83 -1.67
N ASP A 154 -14.50 5.57 -1.84
CA ASP A 154 -14.15 4.69 -0.71
C ASP A 154 -12.92 5.22 0.04
N ARG A 155 -11.93 5.73 -0.70
CA ARG A 155 -10.72 6.34 -0.10
C ARG A 155 -11.07 7.51 0.80
N VAL A 156 -11.88 8.45 0.30
CA VAL A 156 -12.31 9.63 1.06
C VAL A 156 -13.12 9.22 2.29
N GLU A 157 -13.98 8.21 2.18
CA GLU A 157 -14.75 7.72 3.32
C GLU A 157 -13.87 7.08 4.39
N VAL A 158 -12.85 6.29 4.00
CA VAL A 158 -11.86 5.75 4.95
C VAL A 158 -11.11 6.86 5.67
N VAL A 159 -10.67 7.90 4.95
CA VAL A 159 -10.01 9.07 5.54
C VAL A 159 -10.93 9.76 6.56
N ARG A 160 -12.20 9.99 6.21
CA ARG A 160 -13.18 10.64 7.09
C ARG A 160 -13.42 9.83 8.35
N LYS A 161 -13.61 8.52 8.22
CA LYS A 161 -13.79 7.62 9.36
C LYS A 161 -12.56 7.55 10.26
N ALA A 162 -11.36 7.59 9.68
CA ALA A 162 -10.10 7.68 10.42
C ALA A 162 -9.99 8.99 11.21
N ALA A 163 -10.39 10.12 10.61
CA ALA A 163 -10.39 11.43 11.27
C ALA A 163 -11.35 11.46 12.46
N GLU A 164 -12.51 10.84 12.32
CA GLU A 164 -13.53 10.77 13.37
C GLU A 164 -13.22 9.69 14.43
N GLY A 165 -12.31 8.76 14.15
CA GLY A 165 -12.02 7.61 15.01
C GLY A 165 -13.20 6.64 15.15
N LYS A 166 -14.05 6.54 14.12
CA LYS A 166 -15.29 5.75 14.17
C LYS A 166 -15.19 4.36 13.54
N GLU A 167 -14.10 4.03 12.84
CA GLU A 167 -13.94 2.72 12.21
C GLU A 167 -13.23 1.74 13.15
N ALA A 168 -13.87 0.59 13.38
CA ALA A 168 -13.24 -0.50 14.12
C ALA A 168 -12.04 -1.04 13.34
N GLY A 169 -10.86 -1.04 13.97
CA GLY A 169 -9.62 -1.54 13.36
C GLY A 169 -8.80 -0.49 12.59
N LEU A 170 -9.24 0.78 12.54
CA LEU A 170 -8.47 1.88 11.96
C LEU A 170 -8.11 2.89 13.07
N PRO A 171 -6.82 3.21 13.29
CA PRO A 171 -6.45 4.19 14.30
C PRO A 171 -6.93 5.58 13.91
N LYS A 172 -7.27 6.40 14.93
CA LYS A 172 -7.63 7.80 14.71
C LYS A 172 -6.42 8.56 14.13
N CYS A 173 -6.60 9.21 12.99
CA CYS A 173 -5.55 9.96 12.31
C CYS A 173 -6.07 11.32 11.84
N GLU A 174 -5.37 12.39 12.21
CA GLU A 174 -5.71 13.73 11.75
C GLU A 174 -5.37 13.87 10.25
N PRO A 175 -6.30 14.32 9.39
CA PRO A 175 -6.10 14.36 7.93
C PRO A 175 -4.84 15.10 7.48
N HIS A 176 -4.47 16.17 8.20
CA HIS A 176 -3.25 16.92 7.91
C HIS A 176 -1.96 16.10 8.14
N ARG A 177 -1.92 15.27 9.20
CA ARG A 177 -0.78 14.38 9.46
C ARG A 177 -0.65 13.31 8.38
N LEU A 178 -1.79 12.75 7.95
CA LEU A 178 -1.83 11.81 6.84
C LEU A 178 -1.34 12.46 5.54
N GLN A 179 -1.77 13.69 5.25
CA GLN A 179 -1.32 14.43 4.07
C GLN A 179 0.20 14.65 4.08
N LEU A 180 0.78 14.98 5.24
CA LEU A 180 2.22 15.14 5.42
C LEU A 180 2.96 13.83 5.14
N ALA A 181 2.49 12.72 5.72
CA ALA A 181 3.08 11.40 5.50
C ALA A 181 3.02 10.95 4.03
N VAL A 182 1.88 11.17 3.36
CA VAL A 182 1.72 10.86 1.93
C VAL A 182 2.68 11.70 1.08
N SER A 183 2.81 12.99 1.40
CA SER A 183 3.70 13.88 0.68
C SER A 183 5.17 13.48 0.84
N GLN A 184 5.60 13.17 2.07
CA GLN A 184 6.96 12.68 2.33
C GLN A 184 7.24 11.39 1.56
N LEU A 185 6.32 10.42 1.59
CA LEU A 185 6.50 9.16 0.87
C LEU A 185 6.59 9.37 -0.65
N LEU A 186 5.79 10.29 -1.20
CA LEU A 186 5.88 10.68 -2.60
C LEU A 186 7.24 11.30 -2.91
N ASP A 187 7.72 12.21 -2.08
CA ASP A 187 9.03 12.85 -2.27
C ASP A 187 10.16 11.82 -2.23
N ASP A 188 10.14 10.91 -1.26
CA ASP A 188 11.09 9.80 -1.12
C ASP A 188 11.08 8.86 -2.34
N MET A 189 9.90 8.60 -2.93
CA MET A 189 9.77 7.79 -4.14
C MET A 189 10.28 8.52 -5.38
N GLU A 190 10.02 9.82 -5.49
CA GLU A 190 10.37 10.64 -6.65
C GLU A 190 11.82 11.14 -6.62
N GLU A 191 12.50 11.11 -5.47
CA GLU A 191 13.94 11.36 -5.35
C GLU A 191 14.80 10.20 -5.89
N LYS A 192 14.25 8.99 -5.94
CA LYS A 192 14.95 7.83 -6.50
C LYS A 192 15.22 8.00 -7.99
N GLU A 193 16.35 7.47 -8.42
CA GLU A 193 16.77 7.49 -9.83
C GLU A 193 15.79 6.73 -10.73
N ALA A 194 15.36 5.55 -10.28
CA ALA A 194 14.27 4.78 -10.87
C ALA A 194 13.09 4.70 -9.88
N ILE A 195 11.88 4.87 -10.39
CA ILE A 195 10.66 4.75 -9.58
C ILE A 195 10.44 3.26 -9.28
N PRO A 196 10.37 2.85 -8.00
CA PRO A 196 10.28 1.43 -7.65
C PRO A 196 8.95 0.80 -8.05
N ASP A 197 7.83 1.51 -7.86
CA ASP A 197 6.50 1.08 -8.26
C ASP A 197 5.69 2.29 -8.73
N ARG A 198 5.37 2.31 -10.03
CA ARG A 198 4.62 3.39 -10.67
C ARG A 198 3.13 3.34 -10.39
N LYS A 199 2.57 2.15 -10.19
CA LYS A 199 1.15 2.01 -9.83
C LYS A 199 0.95 2.57 -8.43
N LEU A 200 1.85 2.24 -7.51
CA LEU A 200 1.86 2.82 -6.17
C LEU A 200 2.07 4.34 -6.21
N LEU A 201 3.03 4.83 -7.00
CA LEU A 201 3.26 6.28 -7.14
C LEU A 201 2.01 7.01 -7.65
N ALA A 202 1.34 6.45 -8.67
CA ALA A 202 0.13 7.02 -9.22
C ALA A 202 -1.01 7.06 -8.18
N ARG A 203 -1.20 5.95 -7.43
CA ARG A 203 -2.18 5.91 -6.32
C ARG A 203 -1.86 6.92 -5.24
N LEU A 204 -0.61 7.06 -4.84
CA LEU A 204 -0.21 8.06 -3.84
C LEU A 204 -0.48 9.50 -4.33
N CYS A 205 -0.25 9.79 -5.61
CA CYS A 205 -0.58 11.09 -6.19
C CYS A 205 -2.09 11.36 -6.12
N LEU A 206 -2.93 10.37 -6.46
CA LEU A 206 -4.39 10.45 -6.35
C LEU A 206 -4.84 10.64 -4.90
N VAL A 207 -4.30 9.85 -3.96
CA VAL A 207 -4.60 9.98 -2.53
C VAL A 207 -4.25 11.37 -2.00
N ARG A 208 -3.08 11.90 -2.37
CA ARG A 208 -2.68 13.25 -1.94
C ARG A 208 -3.65 14.31 -2.45
N GLU A 209 -4.07 14.20 -3.70
CA GLU A 209 -5.03 15.09 -4.34
C GLU A 209 -6.41 15.04 -3.64
N GLU A 210 -6.90 13.84 -3.35
CA GLU A 210 -8.16 13.62 -2.65
C GLU A 210 -8.12 14.17 -1.22
N LEU A 211 -7.01 13.94 -0.50
CA LEU A 211 -6.79 14.48 0.84
C LEU A 211 -6.81 16.00 0.87
N GLN A 212 -6.19 16.64 -0.13
CA GLN A 212 -6.23 18.10 -0.25
C GLN A 212 -7.65 18.61 -0.48
N ASN A 213 -8.39 17.97 -1.38
CA ASN A 213 -9.78 18.35 -1.65
C ASN A 213 -10.66 18.17 -0.41
N GLU A 214 -10.48 17.08 0.34
CA GLU A 214 -11.20 16.83 1.59
C GLU A 214 -10.86 17.86 2.68
N LEU A 215 -9.58 18.19 2.87
CA LEU A 215 -9.14 19.23 3.80
C LEU A 215 -9.73 20.60 3.47
N LEU A 216 -9.77 20.97 2.18
CA LEU A 216 -10.40 22.20 1.72
C LEU A 216 -11.91 22.18 1.98
N ASN A 217 -12.59 21.09 1.63
CA ASN A 217 -14.03 20.94 1.83
C ASN A 217 -14.42 21.06 3.31
N GLN A 218 -13.67 20.43 4.21
CA GLN A 218 -13.90 20.53 5.65
C GLN A 218 -13.73 21.96 6.15
N ALA A 219 -12.69 22.66 5.69
CA ALA A 219 -12.45 24.04 6.07
C ALA A 219 -13.52 25.00 5.56
N PHE A 220 -14.01 24.81 4.32
CA PHE A 220 -15.14 25.58 3.80
C PHE A 220 -16.41 25.34 4.60
N GLY A 221 -16.70 24.08 4.98
CA GLY A 221 -17.84 23.74 5.84
C GLY A 221 -17.80 24.40 7.22
N GLN A 222 -16.60 24.70 7.73
CA GLN A 222 -16.40 25.36 9.03
C GLN A 222 -16.25 26.89 8.93
N GLY A 223 -16.39 27.48 7.74
CA GLY A 223 -16.16 28.92 7.53
C GLY A 223 -14.69 29.35 7.67
N GLN A 224 -13.75 28.39 7.69
CA GLN A 224 -12.31 28.60 7.80
C GLN A 224 -11.56 28.36 6.49
N GLY A 225 -12.27 28.25 5.37
CA GLY A 225 -11.71 27.88 4.06
C GLY A 225 -10.48 28.70 3.65
N ALA A 226 -10.51 30.03 3.87
CA ALA A 226 -9.39 30.90 3.55
C ALA A 226 -8.12 30.61 4.39
N LYS A 227 -8.29 30.30 5.68
CA LYS A 227 -7.18 30.01 6.58
C LYS A 227 -6.58 28.63 6.31
N ALA A 228 -7.42 27.62 6.10
CA ALA A 228 -6.96 26.28 5.76
C ALA A 228 -6.28 26.22 4.40
N ALA A 229 -6.76 26.97 3.40
CA ALA A 229 -6.08 27.10 2.12
C ALA A 229 -4.66 27.67 2.28
N GLN A 230 -4.49 28.65 3.18
CA GLN A 230 -3.18 29.22 3.49
C GLN A 230 -2.27 28.25 4.25
N GLU A 231 -2.79 27.52 5.24
CA GLU A 231 -2.02 26.50 5.97
C GLU A 231 -1.60 25.34 5.04
N LEU A 232 -2.49 24.93 4.13
CA LEU A 232 -2.18 23.94 3.10
C LEU A 232 -1.07 24.42 2.17
N GLU A 233 -1.11 25.69 1.77
CA GLU A 233 -0.09 26.34 0.94
C GLU A 233 1.27 26.35 1.65
N GLU A 234 1.32 26.76 2.91
CA GLU A 234 2.56 26.80 3.69
C GLU A 234 3.17 25.40 3.83
N ASN A 235 2.34 24.40 4.15
CA ASN A 235 2.78 23.01 4.25
C ASN A 235 3.28 22.46 2.90
N MET A 236 2.57 22.74 1.81
CA MET A 236 3.02 22.35 0.48
C MET A 236 4.32 23.04 0.07
N ARG A 237 4.54 24.30 0.44
CA ARG A 237 5.80 25.00 0.17
C ARG A 237 6.96 24.45 0.98
N LEU A 238 6.72 24.08 2.24
CA LEU A 238 7.72 23.49 3.12
C LEU A 238 8.15 22.08 2.68
N LEU A 239 7.24 21.34 2.03
CA LEU A 239 7.49 19.99 1.51
C LEU A 239 8.10 20.03 0.10
N ASN A 240 7.60 20.90 -0.78
CA ASN A 240 8.11 21.04 -2.14
C ASN A 240 9.28 22.05 -2.21
N GLN A 241 10.30 21.86 -1.37
CA GLN A 241 11.50 22.70 -1.35
C GLN A 241 12.16 22.68 -2.74
N LEU A 242 11.95 23.76 -3.48
CA LEU A 242 12.47 24.02 -4.82
C LEU A 242 11.92 23.07 -5.89
N LEU A 243 10.69 23.36 -6.35
CA LEU A 243 10.21 22.82 -7.62
C LEU A 243 11.25 23.05 -8.72
N PRO A 244 11.72 21.99 -9.38
CA PRO A 244 12.75 22.14 -10.39
C PRO A 244 12.26 22.94 -11.60
N THR A 245 13.15 23.77 -12.15
CA THR A 245 12.84 24.64 -13.29
C THR A 245 12.32 23.88 -14.51
N TYR A 246 12.73 22.62 -14.71
CA TYR A 246 12.27 21.79 -15.82
C TYR A 246 10.77 21.44 -15.71
N VAL A 247 10.24 21.27 -14.48
CA VAL A 247 8.80 20.99 -14.27
C VAL A 247 7.98 22.23 -14.65
N ALA A 248 8.43 23.40 -14.22
CA ALA A 248 7.78 24.67 -14.56
C ALA A 248 7.82 24.95 -16.07
N ALA A 249 8.93 24.62 -16.75
CA ALA A 249 9.04 24.71 -18.20
C ALA A 249 8.03 23.77 -18.90
N PHE A 250 7.88 22.55 -18.41
CA PHE A 250 6.90 21.61 -18.96
C PHE A 250 5.45 22.08 -18.75
N VAL A 251 5.11 22.63 -17.58
CA VAL A 251 3.79 23.24 -17.34
C VAL A 251 3.55 24.40 -18.32
N LYS A 252 4.54 25.26 -18.54
CA LYS A 252 4.46 26.36 -19.51
C LYS A 252 4.23 25.86 -20.95
N ASP A 253 4.95 24.81 -21.35
CA ASP A 253 4.76 24.16 -22.65
C ASP A 253 3.30 23.66 -22.77
N LEU A 254 2.78 22.96 -21.77
CA LEU A 254 1.41 22.43 -21.79
C LEU A 254 0.35 23.54 -21.86
N ILE A 255 0.57 24.68 -21.21
CA ILE A 255 -0.35 25.83 -21.30
C ILE A 255 -0.45 26.33 -22.75
N SER A 256 0.64 26.27 -23.52
CA SER A 256 0.65 26.68 -24.93
C SER A 256 -0.02 25.67 -25.88
N VAL A 257 -0.23 24.43 -25.43
CA VAL A 257 -0.87 23.38 -26.23
C VAL A 257 -2.39 23.51 -26.14
N GLY A 258 -3.01 23.95 -27.24
CA GLY A 258 -4.48 24.12 -27.31
C GLY A 258 -5.28 22.81 -27.29
N SER A 259 -4.78 21.76 -27.95
CA SER A 259 -5.46 20.45 -28.07
C SER A 259 -5.35 19.63 -26.78
N SER A 260 -6.50 19.15 -26.27
CA SER A 260 -6.57 18.27 -25.10
C SER A 260 -5.90 16.92 -25.35
N GLU A 261 -6.20 16.26 -26.47
CA GLU A 261 -5.60 14.97 -26.83
C GLU A 261 -4.07 15.02 -26.88
N ARG A 262 -3.53 16.12 -27.42
CA ARG A 262 -2.08 16.34 -27.48
C ARG A 262 -1.48 16.56 -26.10
N ARG A 263 -2.14 17.30 -25.21
CA ARG A 263 -1.69 17.47 -23.82
C ARG A 263 -1.71 16.15 -23.06
N SER A 264 -2.81 15.41 -23.11
CA SER A 264 -2.93 14.10 -22.45
C SER A 264 -1.85 13.13 -22.94
N SER A 265 -1.56 13.13 -24.25
CA SER A 265 -0.48 12.29 -24.80
C SER A 265 0.90 12.68 -24.28
N LEU A 266 1.20 13.98 -24.16
CA LEU A 266 2.45 14.48 -23.59
C LEU A 266 2.58 14.16 -22.10
N ILE A 267 1.49 14.31 -21.34
CA ILE A 267 1.43 13.98 -19.91
C ILE A 267 1.67 12.48 -19.72
N LYS A 268 1.01 11.63 -20.52
CA LYS A 268 1.17 10.18 -20.49
C LYS A 268 2.60 9.75 -20.79
N ALA A 269 3.21 10.32 -21.82
CA ALA A 269 4.62 10.06 -22.14
C ALA A 269 5.52 10.44 -20.95
N ALA A 270 5.33 11.63 -20.38
CA ALA A 270 6.11 12.11 -19.25
C ALA A 270 5.98 11.25 -17.98
N PHE A 271 4.79 10.68 -17.70
CA PHE A 271 4.56 9.88 -16.49
C PHE A 271 4.96 8.41 -16.65
N VAL A 272 5.08 7.91 -17.87
CA VAL A 272 5.36 6.49 -18.17
C VAL A 272 6.79 6.25 -18.65
N GLU A 273 7.48 7.22 -19.23
CA GLU A 273 8.86 7.03 -19.69
C GLU A 273 9.83 7.29 -18.55
N ASP A 274 10.71 6.32 -18.23
CA ASP A 274 11.83 6.60 -17.34
C ASP A 274 12.96 7.20 -18.19
N PRO A 275 13.61 8.26 -17.71
CA PRO A 275 14.84 8.74 -18.33
C PRO A 275 15.89 7.64 -18.18
N SER A 276 16.46 7.18 -19.30
CA SER A 276 17.59 6.23 -19.31
C SER A 276 18.70 6.66 -18.33
N MET A 277 19.42 5.72 -17.71
CA MET A 277 20.52 5.97 -16.75
C MET A 277 21.59 6.96 -17.26
N ASP A 278 21.75 7.11 -18.58
CA ASP A 278 22.66 8.09 -19.20
C ASP A 278 22.15 9.56 -19.14
N SER A 279 20.97 9.80 -18.55
CA SER A 279 20.21 11.05 -18.76
C SER A 279 20.38 12.11 -17.68
N ARG A 280 21.15 11.89 -16.61
CA ARG A 280 21.53 13.00 -15.71
C ARG A 280 22.30 14.10 -16.47
N ALA A 281 23.03 13.72 -17.52
CA ALA A 281 23.66 14.66 -18.47
C ALA A 281 22.71 15.21 -19.55
N LYS A 282 21.50 14.66 -19.71
CA LYS A 282 20.50 15.06 -20.72
C LYS A 282 19.38 15.95 -20.18
N VAL A 283 19.41 16.34 -18.90
CA VAL A 283 18.49 17.36 -18.36
C VAL A 283 18.58 18.68 -19.13
N GLU A 284 19.72 18.95 -19.80
CA GLU A 284 19.89 20.08 -20.72
C GLU A 284 19.22 19.90 -22.10
N THR A 285 18.95 18.67 -22.54
CA THR A 285 18.47 18.37 -23.91
C THR A 285 16.98 18.05 -24.02
N ASP A 286 16.35 17.46 -23.00
CA ASP A 286 14.88 17.31 -22.96
C ASP A 286 14.34 17.35 -21.52
N PRO A 287 13.80 18.50 -21.06
CA PRO A 287 13.24 18.64 -19.72
C PRO A 287 12.00 17.76 -19.46
N ARG A 288 11.41 17.15 -20.51
CA ARG A 288 10.22 16.29 -20.41
C ARG A 288 10.52 14.90 -19.87
N ALA A 289 11.75 14.42 -20.05
CA ALA A 289 12.15 13.06 -19.67
C ALA A 289 12.26 12.84 -18.15
N TRP A 290 12.23 13.91 -17.35
CA TRP A 290 12.46 13.84 -15.90
C TRP A 290 11.28 14.38 -15.06
N VAL A 291 10.09 14.50 -15.67
CA VAL A 291 8.90 15.01 -14.98
C VAL A 291 8.29 13.91 -14.10
N ARG A 292 8.33 14.13 -12.79
CA ARG A 292 7.71 13.23 -11.81
C ARG A 292 6.27 13.68 -11.50
N PRO A 293 5.26 12.80 -11.50
CA PRO A 293 3.84 13.20 -11.40
C PRO A 293 3.49 14.00 -10.14
N GLY A 294 4.05 13.62 -9.00
CA GLY A 294 3.88 14.27 -7.71
C GLY A 294 4.38 15.71 -7.74
N ARG A 295 5.65 15.91 -8.11
CA ARG A 295 6.23 17.25 -8.31
C ARG A 295 5.51 18.07 -9.39
N PHE A 296 5.05 17.42 -10.45
CA PHE A 296 4.28 18.07 -11.52
C PHE A 296 2.96 18.64 -11.00
N LEU A 297 2.15 17.82 -10.32
CA LEU A 297 0.87 18.27 -9.75
C LEU A 297 1.08 19.38 -8.71
N ALA A 298 2.10 19.26 -7.87
CA ALA A 298 2.48 20.32 -6.93
C ALA A 298 2.85 21.62 -7.66
N CYS A 299 3.57 21.54 -8.78
CA CYS A 299 3.90 22.70 -9.61
C CYS A 299 2.68 23.37 -10.23
N VAL A 300 1.74 22.60 -10.76
CA VAL A 300 0.48 23.14 -11.32
C VAL A 300 -0.28 23.88 -10.22
N GLN A 301 -0.43 23.28 -9.05
CA GLN A 301 -1.15 23.86 -7.92
C GLN A 301 -0.48 25.12 -7.37
N LEU A 302 0.85 25.10 -7.15
CA LEU A 302 1.59 26.27 -6.69
C LEU A 302 1.54 27.42 -7.72
N THR A 303 1.49 27.09 -9.01
CA THR A 303 1.31 28.10 -10.08
C THR A 303 -0.08 28.74 -10.01
N GLN A 304 -1.15 27.95 -9.85
CA GLN A 304 -2.51 28.45 -9.68
C GLN A 304 -2.64 29.36 -8.46
N GLN A 305 -2.07 28.94 -7.33
CA GLN A 305 -2.08 29.71 -6.07
C GLN A 305 -1.32 31.04 -6.20
N GLU A 306 -0.14 31.04 -6.81
CA GLU A 306 0.66 32.26 -7.00
C GLU A 306 -0.05 33.24 -7.95
N LEU A 307 -0.74 32.76 -8.99
CA LEU A 307 -1.57 33.61 -9.86
C LEU A 307 -2.72 34.25 -9.09
N GLN A 308 -3.41 33.48 -8.24
CA GLN A 308 -4.48 33.99 -7.39
C GLN A 308 -3.96 35.04 -6.40
N ARG A 309 -2.86 34.76 -5.72
CA ARG A 309 -2.23 35.68 -4.76
C ARG A 309 -1.78 36.98 -5.41
N ARG A 310 -1.24 36.92 -6.63
CA ARG A 310 -0.86 38.12 -7.38
C ARG A 310 -2.07 38.95 -7.75
N SER A 311 -3.17 38.29 -8.12
CA SER A 311 -4.45 38.95 -8.36
C SER A 311 -4.96 39.66 -7.11
N ASP A 312 -4.93 39.00 -5.95
CA ASP A 312 -5.40 39.59 -4.70
C ASP A 312 -4.56 40.82 -4.29
N LYS A 313 -3.25 40.81 -4.57
CA LYS A 313 -2.35 41.95 -4.32
C LYS A 313 -2.48 43.08 -5.34
N SER A 314 -2.70 42.76 -6.62
CA SER A 314 -2.78 43.75 -7.70
C SER A 314 -4.19 44.33 -7.87
N GLY A 315 -5.22 43.65 -7.35
CA GLY A 315 -6.62 43.96 -7.61
C GLY A 315 -7.09 43.53 -9.01
N THR A 316 -6.23 42.88 -9.81
CA THR A 316 -6.52 42.47 -11.18
C THR A 316 -6.71 40.95 -11.23
N PRO A 317 -7.87 40.42 -11.66
CA PRO A 317 -8.12 38.99 -11.69
C PRO A 317 -7.10 38.26 -12.57
N PRO A 318 -6.76 36.99 -12.24
CA PRO A 318 -5.86 36.22 -13.07
C PRO A 318 -6.51 35.98 -14.45
N PRO A 319 -5.71 35.86 -15.52
CA PRO A 319 -6.26 35.60 -16.85
C PRO A 319 -7.03 34.27 -16.84
N ALA A 320 -8.36 34.35 -16.98
CA ALA A 320 -9.27 33.21 -16.87
C ALA A 320 -8.86 32.04 -17.79
N SER A 321 -8.41 32.36 -19.01
CA SER A 321 -7.94 31.36 -19.98
C SER A 321 -6.73 30.55 -19.50
N VAL A 322 -5.86 31.12 -18.65
CA VAL A 322 -4.71 30.43 -18.07
C VAL A 322 -5.15 29.57 -16.89
N MET A 323 -6.05 30.07 -16.04
CA MET A 323 -6.59 29.30 -14.92
C MET A 323 -7.37 28.07 -15.40
N GLU A 324 -8.27 28.25 -16.37
CA GLU A 324 -8.98 27.14 -17.03
C GLU A 324 -8.02 26.14 -17.66
N ARG A 325 -6.91 26.61 -18.25
CA ARG A 325 -5.89 25.74 -18.84
C ARG A 325 -5.16 24.92 -17.80
N LEU A 326 -4.77 25.53 -16.67
CA LEU A 326 -4.11 24.85 -15.56
C LEU A 326 -5.03 23.80 -14.92
N GLU A 327 -6.32 24.10 -14.79
CA GLU A 327 -7.31 23.12 -14.33
C GLU A 327 -7.49 21.97 -15.31
N ALA A 328 -7.55 22.25 -16.61
CA ALA A 328 -7.63 21.20 -17.64
C ALA A 328 -6.39 20.29 -17.58
N ILE A 329 -5.19 20.87 -17.45
CA ILE A 329 -3.94 20.12 -17.28
C ILE A 329 -3.97 19.25 -16.02
N ARG A 330 -4.43 19.78 -14.88
CA ARG A 330 -4.61 19.02 -13.64
C ARG A 330 -5.55 17.84 -13.86
N ARG A 331 -6.74 18.06 -14.43
CA ARG A 331 -7.73 17.01 -14.71
C ARG A 331 -7.18 15.91 -15.64
N GLU A 332 -6.56 16.30 -16.75
CA GLU A 332 -5.92 15.36 -17.70
C GLU A 332 -4.83 14.53 -17.04
N SER A 333 -4.08 15.12 -16.11
CA SER A 333 -3.04 14.43 -15.35
C SER A 333 -3.62 13.42 -14.37
N LEU A 334 -4.71 13.77 -13.67
CA LEU A 334 -5.38 12.85 -12.76
C LEU A 334 -5.99 11.65 -13.50
N LEU A 335 -6.62 11.87 -14.66
CA LEU A 335 -7.11 10.79 -15.53
C LEU A 335 -5.98 9.86 -15.96
N THR A 336 -4.83 10.43 -16.35
CA THR A 336 -3.65 9.64 -16.71
C THR A 336 -3.14 8.81 -15.53
N LEU A 337 -3.20 9.34 -14.30
CA LEU A 337 -2.77 8.63 -13.10
C LEU A 337 -3.76 7.53 -12.71
N GLN A 338 -5.06 7.71 -12.91
CA GLN A 338 -6.07 6.66 -12.73
C GLN A 338 -5.79 5.48 -13.68
N ASP A 339 -5.51 5.76 -14.96
CA ASP A 339 -5.12 4.75 -15.93
C ASP A 339 -3.86 3.98 -15.48
N ILE A 340 -2.82 4.68 -14.97
CA ILE A 340 -1.58 4.05 -14.49
C ILE A 340 -1.85 3.21 -13.23
N ALA A 341 -2.68 3.71 -12.31
CA ALA A 341 -3.06 3.02 -11.07
C ALA A 341 -3.92 1.76 -11.32
N GLY A 342 -4.45 1.61 -12.53
CA GLY A 342 -5.42 0.57 -12.89
C GLY A 342 -6.79 0.80 -12.26
N GLU A 343 -7.12 2.07 -11.98
CA GLU A 343 -8.42 2.49 -11.47
C GLU A 343 -9.31 2.87 -12.66
N HIS A 344 -10.12 1.92 -13.10
CA HIS A 344 -11.24 2.24 -13.98
C HIS A 344 -12.48 2.33 -13.11
N ASP A 345 -12.99 3.55 -12.93
CA ASP A 345 -14.31 3.74 -12.38
C ASP A 345 -15.30 2.95 -13.24
N ALA A 346 -16.01 1.99 -12.63
CA ALA A 346 -17.02 1.17 -13.32
C ALA A 346 -18.27 1.98 -13.74
N ASN A 347 -18.25 3.30 -13.55
CA ASN A 347 -19.30 4.25 -13.94
C ASN A 347 -18.69 5.36 -14.80
N GLY A 348 -18.44 5.04 -16.06
CA GLY A 348 -18.42 6.02 -17.15
C GLY A 348 -19.79 6.14 -17.77
#